data_AF-A0A7S1EC71-F1
#
_entry.id   AF-A0A7S1EC71-F1
#
_cell.length_a   1.000
_cell.length_b   1.000
_cell.length_c   1.000
_cell.angle_alpha   90.00
_cell.angle_beta   90.00
_cell.angle_gamma   90.00
#
_symmetry.space_group_name_H-M   'P 1'
#
loop_
_entity.id
_entity.type
_entity.pdbx_description
1 polymer ?
#
loop_
_entity_poly.entity_id
_entity_poly.type
_entity_poly.pdbx_seq_one_letter_code
_entity_poly.pdbx_strand_id
1 'polypeptide(L)'
;DFGIIVDGAIVVTETILRRREELPEAPLTRTDVLEMTSHVAQPMFFATLIIILAYCPLFAFQRAEGKLFTPMAWTVGYALFGALLCSLTLIPGLAYVALRKPRKI
;
A
#
# COMPACT_ATOMS: atom_id res chain seq x y z
N ASP A 1 -3.77 5.41 12.88
CA ASP A 1 -3.54 5.80 11.47
C ASP A 1 -2.32 5.15 10.81
N PHE A 2 -1.15 5.06 11.46
CA PHE A 2 0.04 4.47 10.84
C PHE A 2 -0.19 3.07 10.25
N GLY A 3 -0.95 2.20 10.92
CA GLY A 3 -1.27 0.87 10.40
C GLY A 3 -1.89 0.88 8.99
N ILE A 4 -2.83 1.78 8.72
CA ILE A 4 -3.47 1.92 7.39
C ILE A 4 -2.45 2.41 6.34
N ILE A 5 -1.52 3.27 6.74
CA ILE A 5 -0.47 3.81 5.86
C ILE A 5 0.54 2.72 5.48
N VAL A 6 0.89 1.81 6.40
CA VAL A 6 1.86 0.72 6.13
C VAL A 6 1.19 -0.53 5.54
N ASP A 7 -0.12 -0.69 5.68
CA ASP A 7 -0.87 -1.88 5.22
C ASP A 7 -0.56 -2.25 3.75
N GLY A 8 -0.62 -1.26 2.86
CA GLY A 8 -0.30 -1.47 1.45
C GLY A 8 1.10 -2.04 1.21
N ALA A 9 2.09 -1.54 1.96
CA ALA A 9 3.48 -1.99 1.84
C ALA A 9 3.64 -3.44 2.31
N ILE A 10 2.92 -3.81 3.37
CA ILE A 10 2.91 -5.17 3.91
C ILE A 10 2.29 -6.12 2.88
N VAL A 11 1.12 -5.78 2.34
CA VAL A 11 0.40 -6.61 1.36
C VAL A 11 1.23 -6.87 0.10
N VAL A 12 1.88 -5.84 -0.45
CA VAL A 12 2.76 -6.01 -1.64
C VAL A 12 3.96 -6.91 -1.31
N THR A 13 4.60 -6.68 -0.17
CA THR A 13 5.77 -7.47 0.25
C THR A 13 5.39 -8.93 0.50
N GLU A 14 4.28 -9.18 1.18
CA GLU A 14 3.76 -10.52 1.46
C GLU A 14 3.38 -11.25 0.18
N THR A 15 2.77 -10.57 -0.80
CA THR A 15 2.43 -11.17 -2.09
C THR A 15 3.70 -11.62 -2.83
N ILE A 16 4.75 -10.79 -2.85
CA ILE A 16 6.03 -11.12 -3.48
C ILE A 16 6.73 -12.26 -2.73
N LEU A 17 6.70 -12.24 -1.39
CA LEU A 17 7.29 -13.29 -0.55
C LEU A 17 6.56 -14.62 -0.72
N ARG A 18 5.23 -14.62 -0.77
CA ARG A 18 4.43 -15.81 -0.98
C ARG A 18 4.72 -16.45 -2.33
N ARG A 19 4.80 -15.64 -3.40
CA ARG A 19 5.20 -16.14 -4.73
C ARG A 19 6.60 -16.75 -4.72
N ARG A 20 7.49 -16.16 -3.93
CA ARG A 20 8.85 -16.65 -3.69
C ARG A 20 8.89 -18.01 -3.01
N GLU A 21 8.07 -18.19 -1.99
CA GLU A 21 7.96 -19.45 -1.23
C GLU A 21 7.31 -20.56 -2.07
N GLU A 22 6.42 -20.23 -2.99
CA GLU A 22 5.83 -21.18 -3.95
C GLU A 22 6.87 -21.72 -4.96
N LEU A 23 7.89 -20.92 -5.30
CA LEU A 23 8.97 -21.31 -6.23
C LEU A 23 10.36 -21.08 -5.61
N PRO A 24 10.78 -21.91 -4.64
CA PRO A 24 12.02 -21.69 -3.88
C PRO A 24 13.30 -21.85 -4.71
N GLU A 25 13.22 -22.64 -5.80
CA GLU A 25 14.34 -22.92 -6.70
C GLU A 25 14.47 -21.88 -7.83
N ALA A 26 13.44 -21.07 -8.10
CA ALA A 26 13.42 -20.14 -9.22
C ALA A 26 13.79 -18.69 -8.79
N PRO A 27 14.67 -17.99 -9.54
CA PRO A 27 14.91 -16.57 -9.31
C PRO A 27 13.65 -15.75 -9.65
N LEU A 28 13.40 -14.67 -8.89
CA LEU A 28 12.25 -13.79 -9.11
C LEU A 28 12.64 -13.00 -10.33
N THR A 29 11.77 -13.02 -11.32
CA THR A 29 11.94 -12.17 -12.47
C THR A 29 11.32 -10.81 -12.17
N ARG A 30 11.82 -9.76 -12.82
CA ARG A 30 11.22 -8.42 -12.70
C ARG A 30 9.76 -8.42 -13.18
N THR A 31 9.46 -9.26 -14.18
CA THR A 31 8.10 -9.46 -14.69
C THR A 31 7.17 -10.03 -13.63
N ASP A 32 7.61 -11.02 -12.86
CA ASP A 32 6.80 -11.63 -11.79
C ASP A 32 6.43 -10.59 -10.73
N VAL A 33 7.40 -9.76 -10.31
CA VAL A 33 7.14 -8.69 -9.33
C VAL A 33 6.16 -7.67 -9.89
N LEU A 34 6.30 -7.30 -11.17
CA LEU A 34 5.40 -6.32 -11.81
C LEU A 34 3.97 -6.86 -11.92
N GLU A 35 3.83 -8.12 -12.34
CA GLU A 35 2.54 -8.81 -12.47
C GLU A 35 1.86 -8.92 -11.09
N MET A 36 2.57 -9.41 -10.08
CA MET A 36 2.04 -9.51 -8.72
C MET A 36 1.64 -8.14 -8.16
N THR A 37 2.49 -7.13 -8.32
CA THR A 37 2.17 -5.76 -7.88
C THR A 37 0.93 -5.22 -8.58
N SER A 38 0.77 -5.49 -9.88
CA SER A 38 -0.41 -5.06 -10.64
C SER A 38 -1.70 -5.70 -10.14
N HIS A 39 -1.65 -6.95 -9.71
CA HIS A 39 -2.79 -7.67 -9.13
C HIS A 39 -3.25 -7.08 -7.79
N VAL A 40 -2.33 -6.63 -6.93
CA VAL A 40 -2.67 -5.96 -5.66
C VAL A 40 -2.89 -4.45 -5.79
N ALA A 41 -2.46 -3.81 -6.89
CA ALA A 41 -2.64 -2.37 -7.09
C ALA A 41 -4.12 -1.94 -7.14
N GLN A 42 -4.94 -2.69 -7.88
CA GLN A 42 -6.37 -2.39 -8.01
C GLN A 42 -7.12 -2.48 -6.66
N PRO A 43 -7.03 -3.56 -5.87
CA PRO A 43 -7.70 -3.62 -4.57
C PRO A 43 -7.18 -2.57 -3.59
N MET A 44 -5.89 -2.25 -3.59
CA MET A 44 -5.32 -1.18 -2.73
C MET A 44 -5.87 0.20 -3.09
N PHE A 45 -6.04 0.50 -4.38
CA PHE A 45 -6.66 1.75 -4.83
C PHE A 45 -8.11 1.85 -4.36
N PHE A 46 -8.90 0.78 -4.51
CA PHE A 46 -10.28 0.75 -4.02
C PHE A 46 -10.36 0.91 -2.50
N ALA A 47 -9.50 0.24 -1.74
CA ALA A 47 -9.44 0.39 -0.28
C ALA A 47 -9.14 1.84 0.12
N THR A 48 -8.14 2.45 -0.51
CA THR A 48 -7.79 3.86 -0.28
C THR A 48 -8.96 4.80 -0.59
N LEU A 49 -9.67 4.54 -1.70
CA LEU A 49 -10.85 5.32 -2.08
C LEU A 49 -12.00 5.19 -1.07
N ILE A 50 -12.26 3.99 -0.57
CA ILE A 50 -13.28 3.75 0.46
C ILE A 50 -12.93 4.50 1.74
N ILE A 51 -11.66 4.50 2.15
CA ILE A 51 -11.21 5.25 3.33
C ILE A 51 -11.44 6.75 3.13
N ILE A 52 -11.05 7.30 1.97
CA ILE A 52 -11.30 8.72 1.63
C ILE A 52 -12.80 9.04 1.69
N LEU A 53 -13.65 8.17 1.13
CA LEU A 53 -15.11 8.32 1.17
C LEU A 53 -15.67 8.24 2.60
N ALA A 54 -15.09 7.41 3.47
CA ALA A 54 -15.46 7.33 4.88
C ALA A 54 -15.09 8.61 5.66
N TYR A 55 -14.07 9.36 5.21
CA TYR A 55 -13.75 10.69 5.74
C TYR A 55 -14.62 11.81 5.15
N CYS A 56 -15.30 11.60 4.02
CA CYS A 56 -16.22 12.58 3.43
C CYS A 56 -17.31 13.09 4.40
N PRO A 57 -18.02 12.24 5.18
CA PRO A 57 -19.02 12.72 6.14
C PRO A 57 -18.43 13.56 7.27
N LEU A 58 -17.12 13.47 7.58
CA LEU A 58 -16.50 14.37 8.57
C LEU A 58 -16.61 15.84 8.16
N PHE A 59 -16.62 16.15 6.86
CA PHE A 59 -16.77 17.53 6.36
C PHE A 59 -18.19 18.08 6.53
N ALA A 60 -19.19 17.22 6.74
CA ALA A 60 -20.57 17.66 6.99
C ALA A 60 -20.77 18.21 8.42
N PHE A 61 -19.84 17.99 9.35
CA PHE A 61 -19.90 18.53 10.70
C PHE A 61 -19.54 20.03 10.72
N GLN A 62 -20.56 20.91 10.67
CA GLN A 62 -20.43 22.37 10.69
C GLN A 62 -20.15 23.01 12.07
N ARG A 63 -19.95 22.22 13.14
CA ARG A 63 -19.70 22.76 14.49
C ARG A 63 -18.23 23.16 14.69
N ALA A 64 -17.88 23.77 15.83
CA ALA A 64 -16.52 24.18 16.20
C ALA A 64 -15.46 23.07 16.03
N GLU A 65 -15.89 21.81 16.07
CA GLU A 65 -15.08 20.60 15.83
C GLU A 65 -14.64 20.44 14.35
N GLY A 66 -15.42 20.93 13.38
CA GLY A 66 -15.11 20.83 11.96
C GLY A 66 -13.81 21.55 11.56
N LYS A 67 -13.43 22.61 12.29
CA LYS A 67 -12.14 23.31 12.09
C LYS A 67 -10.93 22.46 12.50
N LEU A 68 -11.08 21.52 13.42
CA LEU A 68 -10.03 20.55 13.77
C LEU A 68 -10.01 19.36 12.82
N PHE A 69 -11.18 18.91 12.36
CA PHE A 69 -11.28 17.73 11.49
C PHE A 69 -10.93 17.99 10.03
N THR A 70 -11.18 19.20 9.53
CA THR A 70 -10.82 19.60 8.16
C THR A 70 -9.32 19.43 7.88
N PRO A 71 -8.38 20.03 8.65
CA PRO A 71 -6.95 19.84 8.41
C PRO A 71 -6.50 18.37 8.61
N MET A 72 -7.13 17.64 9.52
CA MET A 72 -6.85 16.21 9.71
C MET A 72 -7.19 15.39 8.45
N ALA A 73 -8.37 15.59 7.85
CA ALA A 73 -8.78 14.87 6.65
C ALA A 73 -7.84 15.13 5.46
N TRP A 74 -7.37 16.37 5.28
CA TRP A 74 -6.35 16.68 4.27
C TRP A 74 -5.03 15.95 4.52
N THR A 75 -4.53 15.96 5.76
CA THR A 75 -3.28 15.25 6.09
C THR A 75 -3.38 13.75 5.85
N VAL A 76 -4.50 13.12 6.22
CA VAL A 76 -4.71 11.68 6.00
C VAL A 76 -4.83 11.38 4.50
N GLY A 77 -5.58 12.19 3.74
CA GLY A 77 -5.69 12.01 2.29
C GLY A 77 -4.33 12.06 1.58
N TYR A 78 -3.49 13.05 1.90
CA TYR A 78 -2.14 13.13 1.36
C TYR A 78 -1.23 12.00 1.85
N ALA A 79 -1.33 11.61 3.11
CA ALA A 79 -0.54 10.51 3.66
C ALA A 79 -0.88 9.17 3.00
N LEU A 80 -2.17 8.87 2.81
CA LEU A 80 -2.64 7.65 2.13
C LEU A 80 -2.24 7.65 0.66
N PHE A 81 -2.37 8.79 -0.03
CA PHE A 81 -1.95 8.90 -1.43
C PHE A 81 -0.44 8.70 -1.59
N GLY A 82 0.37 9.33 -0.73
CA GLY A 82 1.81 9.15 -0.71
C GLY A 82 2.21 7.71 -0.36
N ALA A 83 1.52 7.09 0.60
CA ALA A 83 1.75 5.70 0.97
C ALA A 83 1.40 4.73 -0.17
N LEU A 84 0.29 4.95 -0.88
CA LEU A 84 -0.09 4.17 -2.05
C LEU A 84 0.99 4.26 -3.14
N LEU A 85 1.45 5.48 -3.46
CA LEU A 85 2.51 5.69 -4.44
C LEU A 85 3.81 5.00 -4.03
N CYS A 86 4.25 5.18 -2.78
CA CYS A 86 5.43 4.51 -2.26
C CYS A 86 5.27 2.99 -2.28
N SER A 87 4.10 2.47 -1.96
CA SER A 87 3.84 1.04 -1.92
C SER A 87 3.83 0.39 -3.30
N LEU A 88 3.43 1.11 -4.34
CA LEU A 88 3.38 0.58 -5.71
C LEU A 88 4.69 0.80 -6.48
N THR A 89 5.55 1.71 -6.03
CA THR A 89 6.80 2.04 -6.74
C THR A 89 8.05 1.61 -5.96
N LEU A 90 8.18 2.05 -4.71
CA LEU A 90 9.36 1.81 -3.86
C LEU A 90 9.39 0.38 -3.32
N ILE A 91 8.29 -0.10 -2.73
CA ILE A 91 8.21 -1.44 -2.12
C ILE A 91 8.55 -2.57 -3.10
N PRO A 92 7.97 -2.66 -4.32
CA PRO A 92 8.29 -3.76 -5.23
C PRO A 92 9.75 -3.74 -5.68
N GLY A 93 10.33 -2.55 -5.85
CA GLY A 93 11.76 -2.40 -6.16
C GLY A 93 12.65 -2.90 -5.02
N LEU A 94 12.33 -2.51 -3.79
CA LEU A 94 13.06 -2.94 -2.59
C LEU A 94 12.89 -4.44 -2.33
N ALA A 95 11.67 -4.95 -2.43
CA ALA A 95 11.35 -6.37 -2.28
C ALA A 95 12.07 -7.21 -3.34
N TYR A 96 12.11 -6.74 -4.60
CA TYR A 96 12.89 -7.41 -5.64
C TYR A 96 14.37 -7.49 -5.26
N VAL A 97 15.01 -6.41 -4.83
CA VAL A 97 16.44 -6.40 -4.47
C VAL A 97 16.71 -7.29 -3.24
N ALA A 98 15.86 -7.19 -2.21
CA ALA A 98 16.01 -7.95 -0.97
C ALA A 98 15.78 -9.45 -1.17
N LEU A 99 14.76 -9.83 -1.93
CA LEU A 99 14.36 -11.22 -2.14
C LEU A 99 15.00 -11.84 -3.40
N ARG A 100 15.81 -11.12 -4.19
CA ARG A 100 16.33 -11.58 -5.50
C ARG A 100 17.11 -12.90 -5.44
N LYS A 101 17.93 -13.09 -4.42
CA LYS A 101 18.76 -14.29 -4.29
C LYS A 101 18.00 -15.35 -3.48
N PRO A 102 17.89 -16.59 -3.98
CA PRO A 102 17.35 -17.69 -3.20
C PRO A 102 18.30 -17.95 -2.04
N ARG A 103 17.99 -17.36 -0.89
CA ARG A 103 18.66 -17.62 0.37
C ARG A 103 17.59 -18.25 1.23
N LYS A 104 17.83 -19.49 1.70
CA LYS A 104 16.96 -20.12 2.70
C LYS A 104 16.91 -19.15 3.89
N ILE A 105 15.71 -18.64 4.17
CA ILE A 105 15.40 -17.94 5.42
C ILE A 105 15.18 -19.01 6.48
#